data_AF-A0A1Z4EID6-F1
#
_entry.id   AF-A0A1Z4EID6-F1
#
_cell.length_a   1.000
_cell.length_b   1.000
_cell.length_c   1.000
_cell.angle_alpha   90.00
_cell.angle_beta   90.00
_cell.angle_gamma   90.00
#
_symmetry.space_group_name_H-M   'P 1'
#
loop_
_entity.id
_entity.type
_entity.pdbx_description
1 polymer ?
#
loop_
_entity_poly.entity_id
_entity_poly.type
_entity_poly.pdbx_seq_one_letter_code
_entity_poly.pdbx_strand_id
1 'polypeptide(L)'
;MRRTGGWTADQLVCDALDQSACGPDVLDSAGRRAAEDTLSATVYCELPYPENRLVGLAHSLVAHGVIDGAALTERLAAVRALLEA
;
A
#
# COMPACT_ATOMS: atom_id res chain seq x y z
N MET A 1 24.75 2.08 19.71
CA MET A 1 24.20 1.14 18.71
C MET A 1 23.25 1.90 17.79
N ARG A 2 23.74 2.35 16.62
CA ARG A 2 22.88 2.91 15.56
C ARG A 2 22.49 1.75 14.65
N ARG A 3 21.19 1.43 14.59
CA ARG A 3 20.67 0.43 13.65
C ARG A 3 20.61 1.07 12.27
N THR A 4 21.66 0.87 11.48
CA THR A 4 21.64 0.99 10.02
C THR A 4 20.98 -0.27 9.46
N GLY A 5 19.64 -0.33 9.54
CA GLY A 5 18.84 -1.32 8.82
C GLY A 5 18.05 -0.56 7.76
N GLY A 6 18.21 -0.91 6.49
CA GLY A 6 17.48 -0.29 5.39
C GLY A 6 15.99 -0.51 5.58
N TRP A 7 15.27 0.55 5.92
CA TRP A 7 13.82 0.58 5.79
C TRP A 7 13.54 0.93 4.34
N THR A 8 13.10 -0.03 3.54
CA THR A 8 12.46 0.32 2.27
C THR A 8 11.16 1.03 2.62
N ALA A 9 10.93 2.20 2.03
CA ALA A 9 9.85 3.11 2.42
C ALA A 9 8.44 2.50 2.28
N ASP A 10 8.31 1.40 1.53
CA ASP A 10 7.08 0.65 1.31
C ASP A 10 6.64 -0.15 2.55
N GLN A 11 7.56 -0.72 3.33
CA GLN A 11 7.22 -1.48 4.54
C GLN A 11 6.68 -0.59 5.65
N LEU A 12 7.13 0.67 5.70
CA LEU A 12 6.71 1.64 6.72
C LEU A 12 5.21 1.93 6.69
N VAL A 13 4.58 1.94 5.50
CA VAL A 13 3.15 2.21 5.37
C VAL A 13 2.32 1.02 5.84
N CYS A 14 2.69 -0.20 5.45
CA CYS A 14 2.03 -1.43 5.94
C CYS A 14 2.14 -1.54 7.46
N ASP A 15 3.34 -1.29 8.02
CA ASP A 15 3.59 -1.38 9.46
C ASP A 15 2.84 -0.30 10.25
N ALA A 16 2.66 0.89 9.67
CA ALA A 16 1.86 1.96 10.26
C ALA A 16 0.35 1.61 10.24
N LEU A 17 -0.13 0.98 9.17
CA LEU A 17 -1.51 0.50 9.08
C LEU A 17 -1.79 -0.62 10.08
N ASP A 18 -0.84 -1.52 10.31
CA ASP A 18 -0.94 -2.58 11.32
C ASP A 18 -0.97 -2.04 12.76
N GLN A 19 -0.35 -0.89 13.00
CA GLN A 19 -0.40 -0.19 14.29
C GLN A 19 -1.62 0.74 14.43
N SER A 20 -2.41 0.91 13.37
CA SER A 20 -3.55 1.82 13.36
C SER A 20 -4.78 1.23 14.05
N ALA A 21 -5.61 2.10 14.63
CA ALA A 21 -6.83 1.71 15.34
C ALA A 21 -8.00 1.31 14.40
N CYS A 22 -7.75 1.00 13.12
CA CYS A 22 -8.80 0.66 12.14
C CYS A 22 -9.62 -0.58 12.54
N GLY A 23 -9.15 -1.35 13.53
CA GLY A 23 -9.85 -2.50 14.07
C GLY A 23 -9.78 -3.72 13.15
N PRO A 24 -9.72 -4.93 13.69
CA PRO A 24 -9.58 -6.16 12.90
C PRO A 24 -10.77 -6.43 11.97
N ASP A 25 -11.93 -5.80 12.22
CA ASP A 25 -13.13 -5.95 11.38
C ASP A 25 -13.03 -5.23 10.03
N VAL A 26 -12.21 -4.19 9.92
CA VAL A 26 -12.02 -3.43 8.66
C VAL A 26 -10.74 -3.87 7.95
N LEU A 27 -9.67 -4.13 8.72
CA LEU A 27 -8.36 -4.52 8.21
C LEU A 27 -7.72 -5.56 9.14
N ASP A 28 -8.08 -6.84 9.01
CA ASP A 28 -7.28 -7.91 9.62
C ASP A 28 -5.85 -7.86 9.04
N SER A 29 -4.87 -7.53 9.88
CA SER A 29 -3.49 -7.33 9.45
C SER A 29 -2.88 -8.55 8.76
N ALA A 30 -3.14 -9.76 9.28
CA ALA A 30 -2.55 -10.98 8.74
C ALA A 30 -3.19 -11.37 7.39
N GLY A 31 -4.52 -11.40 7.32
CA GLY A 31 -5.26 -11.70 6.10
C GLY A 31 -5.02 -10.67 5.01
N ARG A 32 -5.01 -9.37 5.36
CA ARG A 32 -4.72 -8.28 4.42
C ARG A 32 -3.33 -8.43 3.81
N ARG A 33 -2.30 -8.66 4.63
CA ARG A 33 -0.92 -8.79 4.16
C ARG A 33 -0.73 -10.02 3.25
N ALA A 34 -1.36 -11.15 3.59
CA ALA A 34 -1.33 -12.34 2.73
C ALA A 34 -2.04 -12.11 1.38
N ALA A 35 -3.14 -11.35 1.38
CA ALA A 35 -3.84 -10.96 0.15
C ALA A 35 -2.99 -10.00 -0.70
N GLU A 36 -2.34 -9.01 -0.09
CA GLU A 36 -1.41 -8.08 -0.74
C GLU A 36 -0.20 -8.79 -1.37
N ASP A 37 0.38 -9.76 -0.65
CA ASP A 37 1.48 -10.60 -1.16
C ASP A 37 1.01 -11.42 -2.37
N THR A 38 -0.20 -11.97 -2.31
CA THR A 38 -0.81 -12.72 -3.43
C THR A 38 -1.05 -11.82 -4.63
N LEU A 39 -1.61 -10.62 -4.44
CA LEU A 39 -1.82 -9.63 -5.50
C LEU A 39 -0.50 -9.24 -6.16
N SER A 40 0.53 -8.99 -5.37
CA SER A 40 1.88 -8.63 -5.85
C SER A 40 2.51 -9.75 -6.66
N ALA A 41 2.32 -11.00 -6.26
CA ALA A 41 2.87 -12.18 -6.93
C ALA A 41 2.08 -12.64 -8.17
N THR A 42 0.85 -12.16 -8.36
CA THR A 42 -0.05 -12.65 -9.42
C THR A 42 -0.57 -11.53 -10.32
N VAL A 43 -1.36 -10.61 -9.79
CA VAL A 43 -2.00 -9.53 -10.56
C VAL A 43 -0.98 -8.47 -10.97
N TYR A 44 -0.02 -8.17 -10.09
CA TYR A 44 1.00 -7.13 -10.28
C TYR A 44 2.41 -7.70 -10.44
N CYS A 45 2.55 -8.96 -10.88
CA CYS A 45 3.84 -9.63 -11.00
C CYS A 45 4.79 -8.97 -12.01
N GLU A 46 4.25 -8.27 -13.01
CA GLU A 46 5.03 -7.58 -14.04
C GLU A 46 5.64 -6.25 -13.57
N LEU A 47 5.23 -5.76 -12.39
CA LEU A 47 5.83 -4.57 -11.81
C LEU A 47 7.08 -4.97 -10.98
N PRO A 48 8.18 -4.20 -11.07
CA PRO A 48 9.35 -4.45 -10.24
C PRO A 48 9.01 -4.24 -8.75
N TYR A 49 9.88 -4.78 -7.89
CA TYR A 49 9.86 -4.44 -6.49
C TYR A 49 10.56 -3.09 -6.27
N PRO A 50 9.99 -2.15 -5.49
CA PRO A 50 8.82 -2.30 -4.60
C PRO A 50 7.45 -1.89 -5.19
N GLU A 51 7.38 -1.51 -6.47
CA GLU A 51 6.18 -1.00 -7.12
C GLU A 51 5.00 -1.96 -7.06
N ASN A 52 5.23 -3.26 -7.30
CA ASN A 52 4.18 -4.28 -7.19
C ASN A 52 3.50 -4.30 -5.81
N ARG A 53 4.28 -4.12 -4.73
CA ARG A 53 3.76 -4.06 -3.36
C ARG A 53 2.92 -2.81 -3.12
N LEU A 54 3.36 -1.65 -3.63
CA LEU A 54 2.61 -0.41 -3.48
C LEU A 54 1.24 -0.48 -4.18
N VAL A 55 1.20 -1.08 -5.37
CA VAL A 55 -0.07 -1.26 -6.10
C VAL A 55 -0.94 -2.34 -5.43
N GLY A 56 -0.34 -3.42 -4.91
CA GLY A 56 -1.05 -4.43 -4.11
C GLY A 56 -1.72 -3.84 -2.86
N LEU A 57 -1.02 -2.96 -2.13
CA LEU A 57 -1.55 -2.23 -0.98
C LEU A 57 -2.67 -1.26 -1.39
N ALA A 58 -2.47 -0.47 -2.45
CA ALA A 58 -3.52 0.44 -2.92
C ALA A 58 -4.79 -0.33 -3.33
N HIS A 59 -4.64 -1.48 -3.98
CA HIS A 59 -5.74 -2.37 -4.31
C HIS A 59 -6.47 -2.85 -3.06
N SER A 60 -5.76 -3.36 -2.05
CA SER A 60 -6.38 -3.86 -0.82
C SER A 60 -7.18 -2.75 -0.12
N LEU A 61 -6.62 -1.55 0.01
CA LEU A 61 -7.28 -0.42 0.68
C LEU A 61 -8.55 0.04 -0.04
N VAL A 62 -8.57 0.01 -1.38
CA VAL A 62 -9.78 0.32 -2.15
C VAL A 62 -10.82 -0.80 -2.03
N ALA A 63 -10.39 -2.07 -2.10
CA ALA A 63 -11.30 -3.22 -1.96
C ALA A 63 -11.98 -3.29 -0.58
N HIS A 64 -11.28 -2.84 0.47
CA HIS A 64 -11.82 -2.73 1.83
C HIS A 64 -12.55 -1.40 2.09
N GLY A 65 -12.64 -0.50 1.11
CA GLY A 65 -13.33 0.79 1.24
C GLY A 65 -12.65 1.79 2.18
N VAL A 66 -11.38 1.56 2.53
CA VAL A 66 -10.57 2.46 3.37
C VAL A 66 -10.18 3.72 2.59
N ILE A 67 -9.97 3.57 1.28
CA ILE A 67 -9.75 4.67 0.35
C ILE A 67 -10.77 4.56 -0.79
N ASP A 68 -11.39 5.68 -1.14
CA ASP A 68 -12.24 5.77 -2.33
C ASP A 68 -11.40 5.85 -3.61
N GLY A 69 -11.76 5.07 -4.63
CA GLY A 69 -11.01 4.99 -5.89
C GLY A 69 -11.02 6.29 -6.70
N ALA A 70 -12.11 7.07 -6.63
CA ALA A 70 -12.16 8.36 -7.31
C ALA A 70 -11.26 9.39 -6.59
N ALA A 71 -11.30 9.42 -5.26
CA ALA A 71 -10.40 10.26 -4.46
C ALA A 71 -8.92 9.92 -4.67
N LEU A 72 -8.57 8.63 -4.79
CA LEU A 72 -7.20 8.20 -5.11
C LEU A 72 -6.76 8.71 -6.49
N THR A 73 -7.64 8.60 -7.49
CA THR A 73 -7.37 9.08 -8.86
C THR A 73 -7.10 10.57 -8.89
N GLU A 74 -7.94 11.36 -8.22
CA GLU A 74 -7.75 12.81 -8.09
C GLU A 74 -6.42 13.15 -7.42
N ARG A 75 -6.07 12.43 -6.34
CA ARG A 75 -4.82 12.67 -5.62
C ARG A 75 -3.59 12.36 -6.48
N LEU A 76 -3.62 11.27 -7.24
CA LEU A 76 -2.53 10.91 -8.16
C LEU A 76 -2.37 11.93 -9.29
N ALA A 77 -3.48 12.45 -9.82
CA ALA A 77 -3.44 13.52 -10.83
C ALA A 77 -2.78 14.79 -10.28
N ALA A 78 -3.10 15.18 -9.05
CA ALA A 78 -2.48 16.33 -8.39
C ALA A 78 -0.96 16.14 -8.16
N VAL A 79 -0.54 14.94 -7.74
CA VAL A 79 0.89 14.62 -7.58
C VAL A 79 1.61 14.66 -8.92
N ARG A 80 1.00 14.11 -9.98
CA ARG A 80 1.58 14.17 -11.32
C ARG A 80 1.75 15.62 -11.81
N ALA A 81 0.72 16.44 -11.66
CA ALA A 81 0.79 17.85 -12.03
C ALA A 81 1.88 18.61 -11.28
N LEU A 82 2.12 18.28 -10.00
CA LEU A 82 3.21 18.85 -9.21
C LEU A 82 4.60 18.43 -9.74
N LEU A 83 4.77 17.18 -10.17
CA LEU A 83 6.05 16.66 -10.65
C LEU A 83 6.38 17.09 -12.09
N GLU A 84 5.37 17.46 -12.87
CA GLU A 84 5.51 17.91 -14.26
C GLU A 84 5.65 19.45 -14.38
N ALA A 85 5.56 20.19 -13.27
CA ALA A 85 5.78 21.63 -13.18
C ALA A 85 7.28 21.98 -13.10
#